data_AF-A0A6A5F4S9-F1
#
_entry.id   AF-A0A6A5F4S9-F1
#
_cell.length_a   1.000
_cell.length_b   1.000
_cell.length_c   1.000
_cell.angle_alpha   90.00
_cell.angle_beta   90.00
_cell.angle_gamma   90.00
#
_symmetry.space_group_name_H-M   'P 1'
#
loop_
_entity.id
_entity.type
_entity.pdbx_description
1 polymer ?
#
loop_
_entity_poly.entity_id
_entity_poly.type
_entity_poly.pdbx_seq_one_letter_code
_entity_poly.pdbx_strand_id
1 'polypeptide(L)'
;MAAHLSYGRVNLNILREAARKELREFLDKCAGSKAIVWDEYLTGPFGLIAQYSLLKEHEVEKMFTLKSGRLPSADVKNIIFFVRPRLELMDIIAENVFSEDKMHSPRDFHILFVPRRSMLCEQRLKEQGVLASFINIDEYILDLIPYDGDLLSMEYESAFRECYLENDQTSLYHTAKGLMTLQALSLF
;
A
#
# COMPACT_ATOMS: atom_id res chain seq x y z
N MET A 1 -2.99 21.81 -3.34
CA MET A 1 -3.32 21.74 -1.90
C MET A 1 -4.83 21.49 -1.76
N ALA A 2 -5.23 20.60 -0.86
CA ALA A 2 -6.64 20.30 -0.59
C ALA A 2 -7.16 21.20 0.53
N ALA A 3 -7.64 22.40 0.17
CA ALA A 3 -8.08 23.40 1.14
C ALA A 3 -9.19 22.88 2.07
N HIS A 4 -10.05 21.96 1.61
CA HIS A 4 -11.14 21.35 2.39
C HIS A 4 -10.65 20.65 3.67
N LEU A 5 -9.44 20.07 3.65
CA LEU A 5 -8.84 19.39 4.80
C LEU A 5 -8.37 20.33 5.93
N SER A 6 -8.48 21.64 5.74
CA SER A 6 -8.07 22.67 6.71
C SER A 6 -9.19 23.61 7.14
N TYR A 7 -10.46 23.31 6.84
CA TYR A 7 -11.58 24.18 7.24
C TYR A 7 -11.91 24.08 8.74
N GLY A 8 -11.57 22.97 9.38
CA GLY A 8 -11.81 22.73 10.80
C GLY A 8 -10.72 23.30 11.72
N ARG A 9 -10.87 23.05 13.03
CA ARG A 9 -9.83 23.39 14.03
C ARG A 9 -8.58 22.51 13.92
N VAL A 10 -8.69 21.37 13.23
CA VAL A 10 -7.61 20.42 13.01
C VAL A 10 -7.20 20.48 11.54
N ASN A 11 -5.92 20.71 11.27
CA ASN A 11 -5.40 20.73 9.91
C ASN A 11 -5.02 19.31 9.45
N LEU A 12 -5.94 18.62 8.79
CA LEU A 12 -5.73 17.24 8.33
C LEU A 12 -4.78 17.15 7.13
N ASN A 13 -4.37 18.28 6.54
CA ASN A 13 -3.27 18.26 5.55
C ASN A 13 -1.96 17.75 6.16
N ILE A 14 -1.72 17.96 7.46
CA ILE A 14 -0.48 17.50 8.11
C ILE A 14 -0.42 15.96 8.08
N LEU A 15 -1.53 15.28 8.39
CA LEU A 15 -1.64 13.83 8.32
C LEU A 15 -1.43 13.33 6.89
N ARG A 16 -2.08 13.99 5.92
CA ARG A 16 -1.95 13.65 4.50
C ARG A 16 -0.52 13.83 3.99
N GLU A 17 0.17 14.91 4.37
CA GLU A 17 1.54 15.17 3.97
C GLU A 17 2.54 14.21 4.63
N ALA A 18 2.31 13.81 5.89
CA ALA A 18 3.09 12.75 6.53
C ALA A 18 2.96 11.42 5.76
N ALA A 19 1.73 11.01 5.44
CA ALA A 19 1.47 9.81 4.63
C ALA A 19 2.12 9.91 3.24
N ARG A 20 2.06 11.08 2.59
CA ARG A 20 2.73 11.32 1.30
C ARG A 20 4.25 11.21 1.42
N LYS A 21 4.83 11.75 2.48
CA LYS A 21 6.28 11.71 2.70
C LYS A 21 6.78 10.27 2.81
N GLU A 22 6.12 9.45 3.63
CA GLU A 22 6.47 8.02 3.77
C GLU A 22 6.35 7.26 2.43
N LEU A 23 5.30 7.55 1.65
CA LEU A 23 5.14 6.95 0.32
C LEU A 23 6.27 7.33 -0.63
N ARG A 24 6.71 8.59 -0.62
CA ARG A 24 7.85 9.05 -1.44
C ARG A 24 9.14 8.37 -1.03
N GLU A 25 9.41 8.31 0.27
CA GLU A 25 10.59 7.63 0.80
C GLU A 25 10.65 6.17 0.38
N PHE A 26 9.52 5.47 0.37
CA PHE A 26 9.45 4.10 -0.16
C PHE A 26 9.70 4.02 -1.67
N LEU A 27 9.09 4.89 -2.47
CA LEU A 27 9.31 4.90 -3.93
C LEU A 27 10.77 5.22 -4.27
N ASP A 28 11.42 6.11 -3.51
CA ASP A 28 12.82 6.50 -3.71
C ASP A 28 13.80 5.37 -3.37
N LYS A 29 13.45 4.45 -2.46
CA LYS A 29 14.21 3.20 -2.25
C LYS A 29 14.28 2.34 -3.51
N CYS A 30 13.27 2.41 -4.38
CA CYS A 30 13.14 1.59 -5.59
C CYS A 30 13.68 2.34 -6.82
N ALA A 31 14.99 2.59 -6.89
CA ALA A 31 15.59 3.44 -7.92
C ALA A 31 15.38 2.95 -9.37
N GLY A 32 15.02 3.86 -10.27
CA GLY A 32 14.71 3.60 -11.69
C GLY A 32 13.22 3.56 -11.99
N SER A 33 12.88 3.36 -13.28
CA SER A 33 11.51 3.30 -13.77
C SER A 33 10.69 2.21 -13.08
N LYS A 34 9.42 2.52 -12.78
CA LYS A 34 8.55 1.69 -11.95
C LYS A 34 7.20 1.46 -12.64
N ALA A 35 6.67 0.26 -12.44
CA ALA A 35 5.24 0.01 -12.59
C ALA A 35 4.65 -0.44 -11.26
N ILE A 36 3.51 0.15 -10.88
CA ILE A 36 2.77 -0.27 -9.69
C ILE A 36 1.66 -1.24 -10.09
N VAL A 37 1.55 -2.36 -9.37
CA VAL A 37 0.47 -3.33 -9.49
C VAL A 37 -0.41 -3.22 -8.25
N TRP A 38 -1.66 -2.81 -8.44
CA TRP A 38 -2.59 -2.46 -7.37
C TRP A 38 -3.56 -3.59 -7.04
N ASP A 39 -3.68 -3.95 -5.76
CA ASP A 39 -4.94 -4.46 -5.23
C ASP A 39 -6.04 -3.42 -5.51
N GLU A 40 -7.08 -3.83 -6.24
CA GLU A 40 -8.15 -2.95 -6.73
C GLU A 40 -8.80 -2.15 -5.59
N TYR A 41 -8.94 -2.77 -4.42
CA TYR A 41 -9.52 -2.13 -3.24
C TYR A 41 -8.73 -0.90 -2.76
N LEU A 42 -7.40 -0.91 -2.92
CA LEU A 42 -6.55 0.17 -2.45
C LEU A 42 -6.61 1.41 -3.33
N THR A 43 -7.02 1.29 -4.60
CA THR A 43 -6.98 2.41 -5.55
C THR A 43 -7.86 3.58 -5.13
N GLY A 44 -9.02 3.32 -4.53
CA GLY A 44 -9.94 4.35 -4.02
C GLY A 44 -9.34 5.13 -2.85
N PRO A 45 -9.04 4.46 -1.72
CA PRO A 45 -8.44 5.10 -0.55
C PRO A 45 -7.10 5.79 -0.85
N PHE A 46 -6.25 5.21 -1.70
CA PHE A 46 -4.99 5.85 -2.10
C PHE A 46 -5.18 7.13 -2.90
N GLY A 47 -6.25 7.26 -3.68
CA GLY A 47 -6.57 8.47 -4.42
C GLY A 47 -6.76 9.71 -3.52
N LEU A 48 -7.15 9.49 -2.26
CA LEU A 48 -7.25 10.55 -1.25
C LEU A 48 -5.87 10.99 -0.75
N ILE A 49 -4.88 10.10 -0.78
CA ILE A 49 -3.51 10.42 -0.34
C ILE A 49 -2.70 10.99 -1.51
N ALA A 50 -2.47 10.19 -2.55
CA ALA A 50 -1.58 10.51 -3.66
C ALA A 50 -2.29 10.37 -5.01
N GLN A 51 -2.11 11.38 -5.86
CA GLN A 51 -2.54 11.32 -7.26
C GLN A 51 -1.41 10.83 -8.15
N TYR A 52 -1.75 10.42 -9.38
CA TYR A 52 -0.77 9.96 -10.37
C TYR A 52 0.36 10.96 -10.61
N SER A 53 0.11 12.28 -10.50
CA SER A 53 1.16 13.29 -10.65
C SER A 53 2.29 13.11 -9.64
N LEU A 54 1.96 12.82 -8.37
CA LEU A 54 2.95 12.55 -7.33
C LEU A 54 3.70 11.26 -7.63
N LEU A 55 3.00 10.19 -8.04
CA LEU A 55 3.65 8.92 -8.38
C LEU A 55 4.62 9.08 -9.56
N LYS A 56 4.23 9.87 -10.57
CA LYS A 56 5.02 10.13 -11.76
C LYS A 56 6.31 10.92 -11.46
N GLU A 57 6.28 11.82 -10.49
CA GLU A 57 7.48 12.54 -10.02
C GLU A 57 8.56 11.58 -9.49
N HIS A 58 8.16 10.39 -9.04
CA HIS A 58 9.04 9.32 -8.55
C HIS A 58 9.19 8.18 -9.57
N GLU A 59 9.16 8.49 -10.87
CA GLU A 59 9.43 7.56 -11.99
C GLU A 59 8.42 6.39 -12.10
N VAL A 60 7.18 6.57 -11.62
CA VAL A 60 6.09 5.62 -11.89
C VAL A 60 5.52 5.88 -13.29
N GLU A 61 5.85 5.00 -14.23
CA GLU A 61 5.46 5.13 -15.63
C GLU A 61 4.15 4.41 -15.96
N LYS A 62 3.89 3.30 -15.27
CA LYS A 62 2.73 2.45 -15.51
C LYS A 62 2.04 2.05 -14.21
N MET A 63 0.75 1.81 -14.30
CA MET A 63 -0.06 1.29 -13.21
C MET A 63 -0.98 0.20 -13.75
N PHE A 64 -1.07 -0.92 -13.04
CA PHE A 64 -1.88 -2.07 -13.40
C PHE A 64 -2.74 -2.49 -12.21
N THR A 65 -3.85 -3.16 -12.49
CA THR A 65 -4.61 -3.88 -11.46
C THR A 65 -4.03 -5.28 -11.30
N LEU A 66 -3.91 -5.74 -10.07
CA LEU A 66 -3.49 -7.09 -9.73
C LEU A 66 -4.50 -8.10 -10.28
N LYS A 67 -4.02 -8.99 -11.14
CA LYS A 67 -4.81 -10.06 -11.77
C LYS A 67 -3.93 -11.29 -11.93
N SER A 68 -4.55 -12.46 -11.86
CA SER A 68 -3.90 -13.74 -12.15
C SER A 68 -3.30 -13.78 -13.56
N GLY A 69 -2.25 -14.57 -13.69
CA GLY A 69 -1.51 -14.77 -14.93
C GLY A 69 -0.36 -13.78 -15.11
N ARG A 70 -0.16 -13.31 -16.35
CA ARG A 70 1.00 -12.49 -16.72
C ARG A 70 0.70 -11.00 -16.59
N LEU A 71 1.66 -10.25 -16.07
CA LEU A 71 1.60 -8.79 -16.05
C LEU A 71 1.64 -8.22 -17.49
N PRO A 72 0.94 -7.10 -17.76
CA PRO A 72 1.09 -6.40 -19.03
C PRO A 72 2.54 -6.02 -19.29
N SER A 73 2.94 -6.04 -20.56
CA SER A 73 4.30 -5.65 -20.95
C SER A 73 4.57 -4.19 -20.58
N ALA A 74 5.65 -3.97 -19.82
CA ALA A 74 6.14 -2.66 -19.44
C ALA A 74 7.66 -2.70 -19.48
N ASP A 75 8.26 -1.72 -20.16
CA ASP A 75 9.72 -1.55 -20.19
C ASP A 75 10.16 -0.75 -18.96
N VAL A 76 10.06 -1.39 -17.79
CA VAL A 76 10.42 -0.79 -16.51
C VAL A 76 11.34 -1.70 -15.73
N LYS A 77 12.23 -1.08 -14.95
CA LYS A 77 13.17 -1.81 -14.10
C LYS A 77 12.46 -2.46 -12.89
N ASN A 78 11.54 -1.72 -12.26
CA ASN A 78 10.92 -2.11 -10.99
C ASN A 78 9.44 -2.45 -11.17
N ILE A 79 9.01 -3.55 -10.57
CA ILE A 79 7.60 -3.92 -10.38
C ILE A 79 7.29 -3.85 -8.89
N ILE A 80 6.31 -3.03 -8.52
CA ILE A 80 5.96 -2.82 -7.12
C ILE A 80 4.51 -3.19 -6.87
N PHE A 81 4.28 -4.19 -6.02
CA PHE A 81 2.95 -4.64 -5.64
C PHE A 81 2.44 -3.84 -4.44
N PHE A 82 1.32 -3.13 -4.58
CA PHE A 82 0.62 -2.44 -3.50
C PHE A 82 -0.59 -3.28 -3.12
N VAL A 83 -0.54 -3.95 -1.96
CA VAL A 83 -1.52 -4.99 -1.63
C VAL A 83 -1.89 -5.02 -0.16
N ARG A 84 -3.13 -5.44 0.13
CA ARG A 84 -3.53 -5.79 1.50
C ARG A 84 -2.90 -7.13 1.91
N PRO A 85 -2.67 -7.37 3.22
CA PRO A 85 -2.11 -8.62 3.72
C PRO A 85 -3.13 -9.77 3.70
N ARG A 86 -3.55 -10.20 2.50
CA ARG A 86 -4.49 -11.31 2.28
C ARG A 86 -3.80 -12.47 1.58
N LEU A 87 -3.99 -13.68 2.08
CA LEU A 87 -3.34 -14.90 1.56
C LEU A 87 -3.67 -15.15 0.07
N GLU A 88 -4.91 -14.93 -0.33
CA GLU A 88 -5.36 -15.09 -1.72
C GLU A 88 -4.62 -14.18 -2.71
N LEU A 89 -4.21 -12.98 -2.28
CA LEU A 89 -3.45 -12.07 -3.12
C LEU A 89 -2.00 -12.55 -3.31
N MET A 90 -1.44 -13.23 -2.31
CA MET A 90 -0.07 -13.77 -2.40
C MET A 90 0.04 -14.85 -3.48
N ASP A 91 -1.02 -15.64 -3.67
CA ASP A 91 -1.07 -16.65 -4.72
C ASP A 91 -1.07 -16.01 -6.12
N ILE A 92 -1.80 -14.90 -6.30
CA ILE A 92 -1.83 -14.12 -7.55
C ILE A 92 -0.46 -13.49 -7.83
N ILE A 93 0.15 -12.88 -6.80
CA ILE A 93 1.48 -12.26 -6.90
C ILE A 93 2.53 -13.31 -7.29
N ALA A 94 2.50 -14.49 -6.68
CA ALA A 94 3.42 -15.58 -7.02
C ALA A 94 3.31 -15.97 -8.50
N GLU A 95 2.08 -16.10 -9.02
CA GLU A 95 1.83 -16.39 -10.43
C GLU A 95 2.38 -15.28 -11.36
N ASN A 96 2.22 -14.01 -10.98
CA ASN A 96 2.76 -12.88 -11.73
C ASN A 96 4.30 -12.93 -11.80
N VAL A 97 4.97 -13.18 -10.68
CA VAL A 97 6.44 -13.27 -10.61
C VAL A 97 6.97 -14.43 -11.47
N PHE A 98 6.40 -15.63 -11.31
CA PHE A 98 6.79 -16.79 -12.11
C PHE A 98 6.58 -16.62 -13.62
N SER A 99 5.58 -15.84 -14.01
CA SER A 99 5.28 -15.58 -15.42
C SER A 99 6.30 -14.64 -16.07
N GLU A 100 6.93 -13.75 -15.30
CA GLU A 100 7.94 -12.82 -15.78
C GLU A 100 9.36 -13.41 -15.78
N ASP A 101 9.69 -14.38 -14.92
CA ASP A 101 10.98 -15.10 -14.96
C ASP A 101 11.27 -15.79 -16.31
N LYS A 102 10.23 -15.98 -17.13
CA LYS A 102 10.33 -16.52 -18.49
C LYS A 102 10.77 -15.48 -19.54
N MET A 103 10.90 -14.21 -19.16
CA MET A 103 11.36 -13.11 -20.03
C MET A 103 12.88 -12.92 -19.90
N HIS A 104 13.53 -12.56 -21.00
CA HIS A 104 14.98 -12.29 -21.04
C HIS A 104 15.40 -10.95 -20.40
N SER A 105 14.47 -10.17 -19.82
CA SER A 105 14.76 -8.91 -19.13
C SER A 105 14.50 -9.09 -17.63
N PRO A 106 15.55 -9.07 -16.79
CA PRO A 106 15.37 -9.16 -15.35
C PRO A 106 14.69 -7.88 -14.84
N ARG A 107 13.65 -8.05 -14.02
CA ARG A 107 12.98 -6.96 -13.29
C ARG A 107 13.15 -7.15 -11.80
N ASP A 108 13.26 -6.03 -11.10
CA ASP A 108 13.33 -5.99 -9.65
C ASP A 108 11.92 -5.98 -9.07
N PHE A 109 11.58 -6.97 -8.24
CA PHE A 109 10.28 -7.06 -7.60
C PHE A 109 10.30 -6.48 -6.19
N HIS A 110 9.23 -5.76 -5.85
CA HIS A 110 9.04 -5.16 -4.53
C HIS A 110 7.58 -5.32 -4.10
N ILE A 111 7.34 -5.40 -2.79
CA ILE A 111 5.99 -5.44 -2.23
C ILE A 111 5.85 -4.41 -1.12
N LEU A 112 4.77 -3.66 -1.18
CA LEU A 112 4.34 -2.69 -0.17
C LEU A 112 3.00 -3.17 0.40
N PHE A 113 3.05 -3.71 1.61
CA PHE A 113 1.84 -4.11 2.31
C PHE A 113 1.13 -2.90 2.90
N VAL A 114 -0.20 -2.86 2.76
CA VAL A 114 -1.04 -1.79 3.29
C VAL A 114 -2.16 -2.38 4.15
N PRO A 115 -2.32 -1.96 5.41
CA PRO A 115 -1.44 -1.03 6.14
C PRO A 115 -0.18 -1.68 6.72
N ARG A 116 -0.12 -3.02 6.82
CA ARG A 116 0.97 -3.72 7.51
C ARG A 116 1.32 -5.06 6.89
N ARG A 117 2.55 -5.49 7.15
CA ARG A 117 3.05 -6.83 6.81
C ARG A 117 2.32 -7.90 7.63
N SER A 118 2.23 -9.09 7.06
CA SER A 118 1.68 -10.28 7.72
C SER A 118 2.64 -11.44 7.58
N MET A 119 3.02 -12.02 8.73
CA MET A 119 3.88 -13.21 8.77
C MET A 119 3.29 -14.38 7.99
N LEU A 120 1.96 -14.52 8.00
CA LEU A 120 1.26 -15.55 7.23
C LEU A 120 1.38 -15.31 5.71
N CYS A 121 1.32 -14.06 5.27
CA CYS A 121 1.50 -13.70 3.86
C CYS A 121 2.95 -13.95 3.40
N GLU A 122 3.93 -13.58 4.22
CA GLU A 122 5.34 -13.85 3.92
C GLU A 122 5.64 -15.35 3.89
N GLN A 123 5.09 -16.12 4.83
CA GLN A 123 5.18 -17.57 4.81
C GLN A 123 4.53 -18.14 3.55
N ARG A 124 3.38 -17.62 3.13
CA ARG A 124 2.72 -18.05 1.90
C ARG A 124 3.57 -17.79 0.66
N LEU A 125 4.16 -16.60 0.53
CA LEU A 125 5.11 -16.28 -0.55
C LEU A 125 6.36 -17.17 -0.52
N LYS A 126 6.82 -17.57 0.68
CA LYS A 126 7.94 -18.49 0.86
C LYS A 126 7.60 -19.90 0.41
N GLU A 127 6.43 -20.41 0.78
CA GLU A 127 5.92 -21.73 0.37
C GLU A 127 5.71 -21.79 -1.14
N GLN A 128 5.30 -20.68 -1.76
CA GLN A 128 5.22 -20.52 -3.21
C GLN A 128 6.59 -20.35 -3.88
N GLY A 129 7.68 -20.21 -3.12
CA GLY A 129 9.05 -20.12 -3.66
C GLY A 129 9.45 -18.76 -4.24
N VAL A 130 8.60 -17.72 -4.11
CA VAL A 130 8.84 -16.39 -4.71
C VAL A 130 9.35 -15.34 -3.72
N LEU A 131 9.34 -15.62 -2.41
CA LEU A 131 9.75 -14.65 -1.39
C LEU A 131 11.16 -14.07 -1.65
N ALA A 132 12.10 -14.90 -2.11
CA ALA A 132 13.48 -14.50 -2.38
C ALA A 132 13.63 -13.63 -3.64
N SER A 133 12.62 -13.57 -4.50
CA SER A 133 12.61 -12.72 -5.70
C SER A 133 12.33 -11.26 -5.38
N PHE A 134 11.82 -10.95 -4.18
CA PHE A 134 11.56 -9.59 -3.75
C PHE A 134 12.81 -8.95 -3.14
N ILE A 135 13.20 -7.79 -3.66
CA ILE A 135 14.30 -6.99 -3.10
C ILE A 135 13.83 -6.28 -1.84
N ASN A 136 12.66 -5.63 -1.91
CA ASN A 136 12.06 -4.93 -0.78
C ASN A 136 10.68 -5.52 -0.44
N ILE A 137 10.48 -5.77 0.85
CA ILE A 137 9.20 -6.16 1.45
C ILE A 137 8.95 -5.17 2.59
N ASP A 138 8.17 -4.12 2.32
CA ASP A 138 7.90 -3.05 3.29
C ASP A 138 6.41 -2.98 3.63
N GLU A 139 6.09 -2.22 4.67
CA GLU A 139 4.73 -1.81 4.99
C GLU A 139 4.56 -0.30 4.87
N TYR A 140 3.34 0.11 4.56
CA TYR A 140 2.93 1.50 4.53
C TYR A 140 1.74 1.69 5.46
N ILE A 141 2.01 2.27 6.62
CA ILE A 141 1.05 2.39 7.72
C ILE A 141 0.06 3.51 7.42
N LEU A 142 -0.97 3.17 6.65
CA LEU A 142 -2.09 4.06 6.36
C LEU A 142 -3.29 3.72 7.24
N ASP A 143 -3.20 4.05 8.53
CA ASP A 143 -4.25 3.72 9.50
C ASP A 143 -5.47 4.65 9.37
N LEU A 144 -5.29 5.97 9.32
CA LEU A 144 -6.38 6.96 9.20
C LEU A 144 -6.25 7.78 7.92
N ILE A 145 -7.30 7.76 7.11
CA ILE A 145 -7.38 8.41 5.81
C ILE A 145 -8.31 9.61 5.91
N PRO A 146 -7.84 10.83 5.57
CA PRO A 146 -8.67 12.02 5.56
C PRO A 146 -9.56 12.06 4.32
N TYR A 147 -10.87 11.91 4.55
CA TYR A 147 -11.92 12.05 3.54
C TYR A 147 -12.37 13.49 3.38
N ASP A 148 -12.52 14.20 4.51
CA ASP A 148 -12.86 15.63 4.55
C ASP A 148 -12.22 16.29 5.78
N GLY A 149 -12.38 17.61 5.96
CA GLY A 149 -11.81 18.39 7.07
C GLY A 149 -12.25 17.97 8.47
N ASP A 150 -13.29 17.15 8.59
CA ASP A 150 -13.86 16.62 9.82
C ASP A 150 -14.12 15.11 9.77
N LEU A 151 -13.69 14.42 8.70
CA LEU A 151 -13.94 13.00 8.48
C LEU A 151 -12.64 12.22 8.23
N LEU A 152 -12.38 11.26 9.11
CA LEU A 152 -11.30 10.27 8.98
C LEU A 152 -11.92 8.88 8.93
N SER A 153 -11.38 8.01 8.09
CA SER A 153 -11.76 6.59 8.03
C SER A 153 -10.54 5.70 7.94
N MET A 154 -10.65 4.48 8.47
CA MET A 154 -9.64 3.42 8.30
C MET A 154 -9.89 2.57 7.06
N GLU A 155 -11.09 2.69 6.44
CA GLU A 155 -11.53 1.90 5.29
C GLU A 155 -11.29 0.39 5.46
N TYR A 156 -11.50 -0.11 6.68
CA TYR A 156 -11.24 -1.51 7.01
C TYR A 156 -12.53 -2.33 7.04
N GLU A 157 -12.91 -2.87 5.87
CA GLU A 157 -14.20 -3.56 5.64
C GLU A 157 -14.47 -4.73 6.60
N SER A 158 -13.44 -5.48 6.96
CA SER A 158 -13.55 -6.71 7.75
C SER A 158 -13.56 -6.44 9.26
N ALA A 159 -13.30 -5.21 9.71
CA ALA A 159 -13.13 -4.89 11.13
C ALA A 159 -14.30 -5.35 12.02
N PHE A 160 -15.55 -5.21 11.55
CA PHE A 160 -16.72 -5.67 12.28
C PHE A 160 -16.73 -7.21 12.42
N ARG A 161 -16.52 -7.92 11.31
CA ARG A 161 -16.51 -9.38 11.30
C ARG A 161 -15.38 -9.92 12.18
N GLU A 162 -14.18 -9.39 12.01
CA GLU A 162 -12.99 -9.77 12.78
C GLU A 162 -13.24 -9.61 14.28
N CYS A 163 -13.68 -8.43 14.73
CA CYS A 163 -13.87 -8.15 16.15
C CYS A 163 -15.00 -8.93 16.79
N TYR A 164 -16.16 -9.01 16.12
CA TYR A 164 -17.38 -9.52 16.76
C TYR A 164 -17.64 -11.01 16.48
N LEU A 165 -17.14 -11.55 15.37
CA LEU A 165 -17.40 -12.95 14.99
C LEU A 165 -16.16 -13.83 15.14
N GLU A 166 -14.96 -13.28 14.92
CA GLU A 166 -13.71 -14.06 14.88
C GLU A 166 -12.82 -13.81 16.12
N ASN A 167 -13.23 -12.89 17.01
CA ASN A 167 -12.45 -12.42 18.16
C ASN A 167 -11.04 -11.90 17.78
N ASP A 168 -10.88 -11.42 16.56
CA ASP A 168 -9.66 -10.76 16.09
C ASP A 168 -9.76 -9.25 16.35
N GLN A 169 -8.88 -8.77 17.24
CA GLN A 169 -8.83 -7.37 17.69
C GLN A 169 -7.78 -6.54 16.93
N THR A 170 -7.26 -7.05 15.82
CA THR A 170 -6.24 -6.36 15.01
C THR A 170 -6.68 -4.93 14.66
N SER A 171 -7.93 -4.75 14.19
CA SER A 171 -8.50 -3.44 13.87
C SER A 171 -8.46 -2.44 15.03
N LEU A 172 -8.77 -2.88 16.27
CA LEU A 172 -8.73 -2.03 17.47
C LEU A 172 -7.32 -1.52 17.77
N TYR A 173 -6.31 -2.38 17.59
CA TYR A 173 -4.91 -1.99 17.72
C TYR A 173 -4.51 -0.95 16.66
N HIS A 174 -4.99 -1.09 15.42
CA HIS A 174 -4.83 -0.06 14.38
C HIS A 174 -5.54 1.25 14.74
N THR A 175 -6.76 1.19 15.28
CA THR A 175 -7.47 2.38 15.74
C THR A 175 -6.69 3.10 16.82
N ALA A 176 -6.16 2.37 17.81
CA ALA A 176 -5.33 2.93 18.86
C ALA A 176 -4.06 3.60 18.29
N LYS A 177 -3.38 2.96 17.33
CA LYS A 177 -2.22 3.56 16.64
C LYS A 177 -2.58 4.83 15.88
N GLY A 178 -3.67 4.81 15.10
CA GLY A 178 -4.16 6.00 14.39
C GLY A 178 -4.44 7.16 15.35
N LEU A 179 -5.04 6.88 16.51
CA LEU A 179 -5.27 7.89 17.56
C LEU A 179 -3.94 8.43 18.12
N MET A 180 -2.93 7.59 18.36
CA MET A 180 -1.60 8.05 18.78
C MET A 180 -0.96 8.95 17.72
N THR A 181 -1.09 8.61 16.44
CA THR A 181 -0.61 9.47 15.33
C THR A 181 -1.30 10.83 15.34
N LEU A 182 -2.63 10.88 15.51
CA LEU A 182 -3.36 12.15 15.63
C LEU A 182 -2.90 12.98 16.83
N GLN A 183 -2.67 12.34 17.98
CA GLN A 183 -2.16 13.03 19.17
C GLN A 183 -0.77 13.61 18.93
N ALA A 184 0.14 12.86 18.32
CA ALA A 184 1.49 13.32 17.98
C ALA A 184 1.47 14.54 17.03
N LEU A 185 0.52 14.57 16.08
CA LEU A 185 0.36 15.67 15.14
C LEU A 185 -0.34 16.90 15.75
N SER A 186 -1.09 16.73 16.84
CA SER A 186 -1.84 17.82 17.50
C SER A 186 -1.03 18.55 18.59
N LEU A 187 0.19 18.10 18.88
CA LEU A 187 1.07 18.68 19.90
C LEU A 187 1.95 19.83 19.39
N PHE A 188 1.73 20.29 18.16
CA PHE A 188 2.40 21.44 17.52
C PHE A 188 1.37 22.34 16.84
#